data_AF-A0A0F9F5K8-F1
#
_entry.id   AF-A0A0F9F5K8-F1
#
_cell.length_a   1.000
_cell.length_b   1.000
_cell.length_c   1.000
_cell.angle_alpha   90.00
_cell.angle_beta   90.00
_cell.angle_gamma   90.00
#
_symmetry.space_group_name_H-M   'P 1'
#
loop_
_entity.id
_entity.type
_entity.pdbx_description
1 polymer ?
#
loop_
_entity_poly.entity_id
_entity_poly.type
_entity_poly.pdbx_seq_one_letter_code
_entity_poly.pdbx_strand_id
1 'polypeptide(L)'
;MSDSINNETERKISREVITYLIKNPQTPRHKITNIKGRIGKKYKYFKVIKNAKILEFATKDEKKIITPILKRRTTRTLSGVSVIAIMTKPLPCPGVCIYCPGQNSQPGEKVAQSYTGREPSAMRSIQNNY
;
A
#
# COMPACT_ATOMS: atom_id res chain seq x y z
N MET A 1 -7.05 -20.37 -9.97
CA MET A 1 -8.12 -21.06 -9.21
C MET A 1 -8.03 -20.83 -7.70
N SER A 2 -6.81 -20.74 -7.14
CA SER A 2 -6.55 -20.35 -5.75
C SER A 2 -7.00 -18.91 -5.40
N ASP A 3 -6.82 -17.96 -6.32
CA ASP A 3 -7.09 -16.55 -6.05
C ASP A 3 -8.58 -16.20 -5.96
N SER A 4 -9.44 -16.89 -6.70
CA SER A 4 -10.89 -16.67 -6.69
C SER A 4 -11.54 -17.12 -5.37
N ILE A 5 -11.14 -18.29 -4.84
CA ILE A 5 -11.62 -18.82 -3.56
C ILE A 5 -11.15 -17.93 -2.40
N ASN A 6 -9.91 -17.45 -2.48
CA ASN A 6 -9.34 -16.58 -1.45
C ASN A 6 -10.05 -15.21 -1.44
N ASN A 7 -10.41 -14.68 -2.61
CA ASN A 7 -11.13 -13.41 -2.73
C ASN A 7 -12.57 -13.50 -2.18
N GLU A 8 -13.28 -14.61 -2.41
CA GLU A 8 -14.62 -14.80 -1.84
C GLU A 8 -14.59 -14.92 -0.30
N THR A 9 -13.57 -15.60 0.22
CA THR A 9 -13.35 -15.72 1.67
C THR A 9 -13.02 -14.35 2.29
N GLU A 10 -12.14 -13.58 1.66
CA GLU A 10 -11.80 -12.22 2.07
C GLU A 10 -13.02 -11.28 2.02
N ARG A 11 -13.92 -11.46 1.05
CA ARG A 11 -15.18 -10.72 0.97
C ARG A 11 -16.09 -11.02 2.16
N LYS A 12 -16.29 -12.30 2.49
CA LYS A 12 -17.11 -12.73 3.64
C LYS A 12 -16.56 -12.18 4.96
N ILE A 13 -15.25 -12.33 5.19
CA ILE A 13 -14.56 -11.77 6.36
C ILE A 13 -14.73 -10.25 6.43
N SER A 14 -14.52 -9.55 5.31
CA SER A 14 -14.62 -8.09 5.25
C SER A 14 -16.03 -7.61 5.62
N ARG A 15 -17.08 -8.25 5.10
CA ARG A 15 -18.47 -7.88 5.42
C ARG A 15 -18.83 -8.15 6.88
N GLU A 16 -18.34 -9.23 7.48
CA GLU A 16 -18.54 -9.48 8.92
C GLU A 16 -17.81 -8.43 9.77
N VAL A 17 -16.56 -8.09 9.41
CA VAL A 17 -15.80 -7.02 10.09
C VAL A 17 -16.51 -5.67 9.99
N ILE A 18 -17.00 -5.30 8.81
CA ILE A 18 -17.75 -4.04 8.59
C ILE A 18 -18.99 -4.00 9.48
N THR A 19 -19.80 -5.05 9.44
CA THR A 19 -21.03 -5.16 10.24
C THR A 19 -20.72 -5.01 11.74
N TYR A 20 -19.65 -5.65 12.22
CA TYR A 20 -19.23 -5.56 13.62
C TYR A 20 -18.82 -4.13 14.00
N LEU A 21 -18.03 -3.45 13.16
CA LEU A 21 -17.53 -2.10 13.42
C LEU A 21 -18.64 -1.05 13.37
N ILE A 22 -19.66 -1.22 12.52
CA ILE A 22 -20.83 -0.33 12.48
C ILE A 22 -21.69 -0.48 13.73
N LYS A 23 -21.89 -1.71 14.21
CA LYS A 23 -22.61 -1.95 15.47
C LYS A 23 -21.86 -1.46 16.70
N ASN A 24 -20.52 -1.43 16.64
CA ASN A 24 -19.65 -1.05 17.77
C ASN A 24 -18.67 0.06 17.38
N PRO A 25 -19.16 1.29 17.10
CA PRO A 25 -18.33 2.39 16.58
C PRO A 25 -17.24 2.86 17.56
N GLN A 26 -17.45 2.65 18.87
CA GLN A 26 -16.50 3.01 19.94
C GLN A 26 -15.42 1.93 20.20
N THR A 27 -15.22 0.99 19.27
CA THR A 27 -14.22 -0.06 19.44
C THR A 27 -12.81 0.54 19.54
N PRO A 28 -12.06 0.29 20.64
CA PRO A 28 -10.73 0.86 20.79
C PRO A 28 -9.75 0.28 19.77
N ARG A 29 -8.90 1.14 19.19
CA ARG A 29 -8.01 0.79 18.06
C ARG A 29 -7.12 -0.42 18.31
N HIS A 30 -6.59 -0.58 19.53
CA HIS A 30 -5.71 -1.71 19.87
C HIS A 30 -6.42 -3.07 19.80
N LYS A 31 -7.76 -3.13 19.93
CA LYS A 31 -8.53 -4.38 19.84
C LYS A 31 -8.88 -4.76 18.40
N ILE A 32 -8.80 -3.84 17.43
CA ILE A 32 -9.23 -4.09 16.04
C ILE A 32 -8.47 -5.26 15.41
N THR A 33 -7.15 -5.36 15.65
CA THR A 33 -6.34 -6.48 15.12
C THR A 33 -6.82 -7.83 15.65
N ASN A 34 -7.14 -7.91 16.94
CA ASN A 34 -7.64 -9.13 17.57
C ASN A 34 -9.03 -9.50 17.05
N ILE A 35 -9.90 -8.52 16.83
CA ILE A 35 -11.24 -8.74 16.25
C ILE A 35 -11.13 -9.29 14.82
N LYS A 36 -10.28 -8.70 13.98
CA LYS A 36 -10.01 -9.20 12.62
C LYS A 36 -9.46 -10.62 12.64
N GLY A 37 -8.55 -10.93 13.56
CA GLY A 37 -8.02 -12.27 13.75
C GLY A 37 -9.09 -13.28 14.20
N ARG A 38 -9.96 -12.89 15.14
CA ARG A 38 -11.08 -13.73 15.61
C ARG A 38 -12.07 -14.06 14.50
N ILE A 39 -12.42 -13.06 13.67
CA ILE A 39 -13.31 -13.26 12.52
C ILE A 39 -12.61 -14.11 11.46
N GLY A 40 -11.34 -13.82 11.14
CA GLY A 40 -10.56 -14.60 10.17
C GLY A 40 -10.47 -16.09 10.53
N LYS A 41 -10.30 -16.42 11.82
CA LYS A 41 -10.29 -17.81 12.30
C LYS A 41 -11.58 -18.58 11.98
N LYS A 42 -12.75 -17.95 12.03
CA LYS A 42 -14.03 -18.59 11.68
C LYS A 42 -14.06 -19.09 10.23
N TYR A 43 -13.36 -18.39 9.35
CA TYR A 43 -13.26 -18.72 7.92
C TYR A 43 -11.98 -19.47 7.56
N LYS A 44 -11.26 -20.04 8.55
CA LYS A 44 -9.96 -20.70 8.36
C LYS A 44 -8.92 -19.81 7.65
N TYR A 45 -9.02 -18.49 7.82
CA TYR A 45 -8.09 -17.51 7.28
C TYR A 45 -7.05 -17.15 8.34
N PHE A 46 -5.84 -17.70 8.18
CA PHE A 46 -4.75 -17.60 9.18
C PHE A 46 -3.93 -16.31 9.09
N LYS A 47 -4.27 -15.40 8.17
CA LYS A 47 -3.63 -14.09 8.02
C LYS A 47 -4.55 -13.00 8.59
N VAL A 48 -3.99 -11.85 8.98
CA VAL A 48 -4.84 -10.71 9.34
C VAL A 48 -5.23 -9.97 8.07
N ILE A 49 -6.54 -9.83 7.83
CA ILE A 49 -7.02 -9.10 6.66
C ILE A 49 -6.57 -7.62 6.71
N LYS A 50 -6.11 -7.12 5.56
CA LYS A 50 -5.64 -5.75 5.40
C LYS A 50 -6.82 -4.77 5.48
N ASN A 51 -6.61 -3.61 6.12
CA ASN A 51 -7.65 -2.58 6.22
C ASN A 51 -8.11 -2.09 4.84
N ALA A 52 -7.19 -2.00 3.86
CA ALA A 52 -7.52 -1.63 2.49
C ALA A 52 -8.52 -2.60 1.85
N LYS A 53 -8.37 -3.92 2.09
CA LYS A 53 -9.28 -4.95 1.56
C LYS A 53 -10.66 -4.85 2.19
N ILE A 54 -10.74 -4.58 3.49
CA ILE A 54 -12.02 -4.33 4.17
C ILE A 54 -12.73 -3.12 3.54
N LEU A 55 -11.99 -2.03 3.31
CA LEU A 55 -12.55 -0.81 2.70
C LEU A 55 -13.00 -1.04 1.25
N GLU A 56 -12.36 -1.93 0.49
CA GLU A 56 -12.75 -2.27 -0.88
C GLU A 56 -14.20 -2.80 -0.95
N PHE A 57 -14.61 -3.60 0.04
CA PHE A 57 -15.94 -4.23 0.10
C PHE A 57 -17.01 -3.44 0.87
N ALA A 58 -16.68 -2.23 1.34
CA ALA A 58 -17.62 -1.36 2.04
C ALA A 58 -18.37 -0.45 1.07
N THR A 59 -19.67 -0.23 1.33
CA THR A 59 -20.47 0.76 0.60
C THR A 59 -20.01 2.19 0.91
N LYS A 60 -20.47 3.18 0.13
CA LYS A 60 -20.09 4.59 0.34
C LYS A 60 -20.47 5.11 1.74
N ASP A 61 -21.62 4.69 2.28
CA ASP A 61 -22.08 5.13 3.60
C ASP A 61 -21.39 4.38 4.74
N GLU A 62 -21.17 3.07 4.58
CA GLU A 62 -20.37 2.28 5.52
C GLU A 62 -18.94 2.85 5.63
N LYS A 63 -18.33 3.25 4.50
CA LYS A 63 -17.02 3.88 4.46
C LYS A 63 -16.93 5.14 5.33
N LYS A 64 -17.97 5.97 5.39
CA LYS A 64 -17.95 7.19 6.23
C LYS A 64 -17.77 6.85 7.71
N ILE A 65 -18.35 5.73 8.15
CA ILE A 65 -18.31 5.28 9.55
C ILE A 65 -17.02 4.53 9.87
N ILE A 66 -16.61 3.57 9.02
CA ILE A 66 -15.49 2.68 9.32
C ILE A 66 -14.11 3.29 8.99
N THR A 67 -14.04 4.26 8.07
CA THR A 67 -12.76 4.87 7.67
C THR A 67 -12.04 5.52 8.85
N PRO A 68 -12.67 6.37 9.70
CA PRO A 68 -12.03 6.93 10.88
C PRO A 68 -11.47 5.89 11.87
N ILE A 69 -12.15 4.74 11.97
CA ILE A 69 -11.79 3.63 12.86
C ILE A 69 -10.57 2.87 12.31
N LEU A 70 -10.57 2.55 11.01
CA LEU A 70 -9.53 1.75 10.35
C LEU A 70 -8.31 2.56 9.88
N LYS A 71 -8.43 3.89 9.79
CA LYS A 71 -7.33 4.76 9.36
C LYS A 71 -6.26 4.84 10.45
N ARG A 72 -5.02 4.50 10.10
CA ARG A 72 -3.89 4.44 11.05
C ARG A 72 -3.48 5.82 11.58
N ARG A 73 -3.53 6.85 10.72
CA ARG A 73 -3.23 8.25 11.06
C ARG A 73 -4.25 9.17 10.40
N THR A 74 -4.67 10.21 11.11
CA THR A 74 -5.61 11.20 10.59
C THR A 74 -5.02 11.94 9.39
N THR A 75 -3.74 12.32 9.46
CA THR A 75 -2.98 12.94 8.37
C THR A 75 -1.95 11.98 7.78
N ARG A 76 -1.53 12.22 6.52
CA ARG A 76 -0.47 11.43 5.86
C ARG A 76 0.92 11.84 6.35
N THR A 77 1.12 13.13 6.62
CA THR A 77 2.39 13.70 7.10
C THR A 77 2.11 14.61 8.30
N LEU A 78 3.13 14.81 9.15
CA LEU A 78 3.01 15.67 10.33
C LEU A 78 3.07 17.17 9.95
N SER A 79 3.90 17.52 8.97
CA SER A 79 4.10 18.90 8.50
C SER A 79 3.10 19.37 7.45
N GLY A 80 2.22 18.48 6.96
CA GLY A 80 1.37 18.77 5.79
C GLY A 80 2.11 18.75 4.44
N VAL A 81 3.45 18.76 4.44
CA VAL A 81 4.26 18.65 3.23
C VAL A 81 4.27 17.20 2.75
N SER A 82 4.00 16.98 1.46
CA SER A 82 4.11 15.67 0.80
C SER A 82 5.25 15.71 -0.21
N VAL A 83 6.37 15.05 0.11
CA VAL A 83 7.55 15.00 -0.77
C VAL A 83 7.28 14.05 -1.93
N ILE A 84 7.36 14.57 -3.15
CA ILE A 84 7.21 13.81 -4.39
C ILE A 84 8.57 13.81 -5.10
N ALA A 85 9.19 12.64 -5.19
CA ALA A 85 10.42 12.45 -5.94
C ALA A 85 10.10 11.85 -7.30
N ILE A 86 10.61 12.49 -8.36
CA ILE A 86 10.50 12.06 -9.76
C ILE A 86 11.89 11.98 -10.37
N MET A 87 12.04 11.22 -11.45
CA MET A 87 13.26 11.20 -12.25
C MET A 87 12.91 11.60 -13.67
N THR A 88 13.75 12.44 -14.27
CA THR A 88 13.67 12.73 -15.70
C THR A 88 14.18 11.55 -16.51
N LYS A 89 13.88 11.55 -17.81
CA LYS A 89 14.46 10.59 -18.75
C LYS A 89 15.99 10.50 -18.59
N PRO A 90 16.57 9.29 -18.60
CA PRO A 90 18.01 9.11 -18.49
C PRO A 90 18.70 9.70 -19.72
N LEU A 91 19.52 10.73 -19.48
CA LEU A 91 20.31 11.43 -20.49
C LEU A 91 21.81 11.29 -20.20
N PRO A 92 22.66 11.36 -21.23
CA PRO A 92 24.10 11.41 -21.04
C PRO A 92 24.52 12.71 -20.35
N CYS A 93 25.51 12.62 -19.46
CA CYS A 93 26.18 13.80 -18.94
C CYS A 93 27.10 14.41 -20.01
N PRO A 94 27.31 15.74 -20.00
CA PRO A 94 28.26 16.41 -20.90
C PRO A 94 29.72 16.06 -20.59
N GLY A 95 30.01 15.46 -19.44
CA GLY A 95 31.34 15.01 -19.04
C GLY A 95 31.30 13.66 -18.34
N VAL A 96 32.49 13.09 -18.12
CA VAL A 96 32.66 11.79 -17.46
C VAL A 96 33.10 12.01 -16.01
N CYS A 97 32.36 11.40 -15.08
CA CYS A 97 32.70 11.42 -13.67
C CYS A 97 33.18 10.03 -13.25
N ILE A 98 34.42 9.95 -12.73
CA ILE A 98 35.04 8.68 -12.32
C ILE A 98 34.32 7.97 -11.17
N TYR A 99 33.53 8.71 -10.37
CA TYR A 99 32.75 8.17 -9.25
C TYR A 99 31.32 7.81 -9.65
N CYS A 100 30.84 8.27 -10.80
CA CYS A 100 29.48 7.99 -11.20
C CYS A 100 29.39 6.53 -11.68
N PRO A 101 28.44 5.72 -11.15
CA PRO A 101 28.21 4.38 -11.68
C PRO A 101 27.70 4.42 -13.14
N GLY A 102 27.29 5.60 -13.63
CA GLY A 102 26.96 5.87 -15.02
C GLY A 102 25.63 5.27 -15.46
N GLN A 103 25.39 5.25 -16.77
CA GLN A 103 24.17 4.68 -17.38
C GLN A 103 24.12 3.15 -17.31
N ASN A 104 25.25 2.51 -17.03
CA ASN A 104 25.40 1.05 -16.99
C ASN A 104 25.28 0.48 -15.56
N SER A 105 24.84 1.30 -14.61
CA SER A 105 24.71 0.92 -13.21
C SER A 105 23.70 -0.21 -12.97
N GLN A 106 22.73 -0.38 -13.87
CA GLN A 106 21.77 -1.49 -13.87
C GLN A 106 21.85 -2.26 -15.21
N PRO A 107 22.01 -3.59 -15.19
CA PRO A 107 21.86 -4.42 -16.38
C PRO A 107 20.41 -4.34 -16.90
N GLY A 108 20.23 -3.94 -18.16
CA GLY A 108 18.96 -4.07 -18.89
C GLY A 108 18.02 -2.86 -18.88
N GLU A 109 18.23 -1.85 -18.02
CA GLU A 109 17.37 -0.65 -17.96
C GLU A 109 18.20 0.62 -17.80
N LYS A 110 17.97 1.63 -18.65
CA LYS A 110 18.62 2.93 -18.49
C LYS A 110 18.02 3.64 -17.30
N VAL A 111 18.86 4.11 -16.37
CA VAL A 111 18.45 4.85 -15.17
C VAL A 111 19.06 6.23 -15.12
N ALA A 112 18.42 7.15 -14.37
CA ALA A 112 18.97 8.48 -14.14
C ALA A 112 20.41 8.36 -13.60
N GLN A 113 21.27 9.28 -14.02
CA GLN A 113 22.68 9.26 -13.66
C GLN A 113 22.86 9.24 -12.14
N SER A 114 23.89 8.53 -11.67
CA SER A 114 24.20 8.33 -10.25
C SER A 114 23.24 7.43 -9.46
N TYR A 115 22.16 6.92 -10.06
CA TYR A 115 21.26 5.93 -9.43
C TYR A 115 21.60 4.50 -9.83
N THR A 116 21.18 3.54 -9.00
CA THR A 116 21.36 2.10 -9.28
C THR A 116 20.15 1.47 -9.96
N GLY A 117 18.97 2.10 -9.93
CA GLY A 117 17.75 1.53 -10.51
C GLY A 117 16.94 0.65 -9.56
N ARG A 118 17.46 0.41 -8.36
CA ARG A 118 16.78 -0.37 -7.31
C ARG A 118 16.17 0.51 -6.22
N GLU A 119 16.39 1.81 -6.29
CA GLU A 119 15.77 2.77 -5.40
C GLU A 119 14.27 2.87 -5.66
N PRO A 120 13.44 3.12 -4.64
CA PRO A 120 11.99 3.20 -4.82
C PRO A 120 11.53 4.25 -5.84
N SER A 121 12.23 5.38 -5.95
CA SER A 121 11.96 6.41 -6.96
C SER A 121 12.38 5.97 -8.36
N ALA A 122 13.55 5.33 -8.49
CA ALA A 122 14.06 4.84 -9.78
C ALA A 122 13.14 3.76 -10.36
N MET A 123 12.81 2.76 -9.55
CA MET A 123 11.90 1.67 -9.97
C MET A 123 10.54 2.20 -10.43
N ARG A 124 9.96 3.18 -9.71
CA ARG A 124 8.70 3.81 -10.13
C ARG A 124 8.83 4.60 -11.42
N SER A 125 9.96 5.26 -11.63
CA SER A 125 10.21 6.04 -12.84
C SER A 125 10.34 5.11 -14.06
N ILE A 126 11.12 4.02 -13.94
CA ILE A 126 11.22 2.98 -14.97
C ILE A 126 9.84 2.39 -15.30
N GLN A 127 9.04 2.03 -14.28
CA GLN A 127 7.68 1.49 -14.46
C GLN A 127 6.74 2.43 -15.23
N ASN A 128 6.99 3.74 -15.19
CA ASN A 128 6.17 4.75 -15.87
C ASN A 128 6.87 5.36 -17.09
N ASN A 129 7.97 4.77 -17.58
CA ASN A 129 8.75 5.25 -18.71
C ASN A 129 9.30 6.68 -18.58
N TYR A 130 9.61 7.10 -17.34
CA TYR A 130 10.07 8.44 -16.95
C TYR A 130 9.03 9.55 -17.12
#